data_AF-A0A0Q9U144-F1
#
_entry.id   AF-A0A0Q9U144-F1
#
_cell.length_a   1.000
_cell.length_b   1.000
_cell.length_c   1.000
_cell.angle_alpha   90.00
_cell.angle_beta   90.00
_cell.angle_gamma   90.00
#
_symmetry.space_group_name_H-M   'P 1'
#
loop_
_entity.id
_entity.type
_entity.pdbx_description
1 polymer ?
#
loop_
_entity_poly.entity_id
_entity_poly.type
_entity_poly.pdbx_seq_one_letter_code
_entity_poly.pdbx_strand_id
1 'polypeptide(L)'
;MSDEPDDTAYGPGTRWVAQRTGRTPEELTASPAAAVAAVGDAVREVAALAARLESEDPEVRAAAQAEADALRRQVETEPTPGERFGTRVAQVLRDAGERLDRPRS
;
A
#
# COMPACT_ATOMS: atom_id res chain seq x y z
N MET A 1 -9.32 -0.24 25.53
CA MET A 1 -9.59 -1.01 24.30
C MET A 1 -8.95 -0.18 23.20
N SER A 2 -7.73 -0.54 22.79
CA SER A 2 -7.01 0.21 21.77
C SER A 2 -7.71 -0.06 20.44
N ASP A 3 -8.21 1.00 19.83
CA ASP A 3 -8.74 1.02 18.47
C ASP A 3 -7.50 0.92 17.56
N GLU A 4 -6.95 -0.29 17.44
CA GLU A 4 -5.87 -0.56 16.51
C GLU A 4 -6.50 -0.49 15.11
N PRO A 5 -6.12 0.50 14.28
CA PRO A 5 -6.75 0.67 12.99
C PRO A 5 -6.54 -0.61 12.19
N ASP A 6 -7.64 -1.21 11.76
CA ASP A 6 -7.67 -2.36 10.86
C ASP A 6 -6.66 -2.12 9.72
N ASP A 7 -5.78 -3.07 9.44
CA ASP A 7 -4.74 -2.97 8.39
C ASP A 7 -5.32 -2.58 7.01
N THR A 8 -6.64 -2.71 6.84
CA THR A 8 -7.40 -2.31 5.66
C THR A 8 -7.87 -0.85 5.64
N ALA A 9 -7.73 -0.09 6.73
CA ALA A 9 -8.11 1.32 6.85
C ALA A 9 -7.29 2.22 5.92
N TYR A 10 -6.05 1.82 5.62
CA TYR A 10 -5.14 2.55 4.75
C TYR A 10 -5.02 1.89 3.38
N GLY A 11 -5.13 2.72 2.33
CA GLY A 11 -4.92 2.29 0.96
C GLY A 11 -3.52 1.68 0.77
N PRO A 12 -3.33 0.79 -0.21
CA PRO A 12 -2.07 0.08 -0.42
C PRO A 12 -0.89 1.03 -0.68
N GLY A 13 -1.13 2.18 -1.32
CA GLY A 13 -0.09 3.17 -1.58
C GLY A 13 0.44 3.78 -0.29
N THR A 14 -0.44 4.06 0.67
CA THR A 14 -0.05 4.56 1.99
C THR A 14 0.72 3.50 2.77
N ARG A 15 0.24 2.24 2.78
CA ARG A 15 0.94 1.12 3.41
C ARG A 15 2.34 0.89 2.81
N TRP A 16 2.45 0.97 1.48
CA TRP A 16 3.71 0.80 0.78
C TRP A 16 4.72 1.92 1.12
N VAL A 17 4.29 3.19 1.10
CA VAL A 17 5.17 4.32 1.46
C VAL A 17 5.59 4.24 2.93
N ALA A 18 4.69 3.84 3.82
CA ALA A 18 4.95 3.68 5.25
C ALA A 18 6.06 2.65 5.51
N GLN A 19 5.89 1.43 4.97
CA GLN A 19 6.88 0.36 5.08
C GLN A 19 8.26 0.79 4.57
N ARG A 20 8.30 1.49 3.44
CA ARG A 20 9.55 1.83 2.76
C ARG A 20 10.31 2.95 3.48
N THR A 21 9.58 3.93 4.01
CA THR A 21 10.17 5.08 4.71
C THR A 21 10.36 4.86 6.22
N GLY A 22 10.04 3.67 6.74
CA GLY A 22 10.09 3.36 8.17
C GLY A 22 9.11 4.16 9.02
N ARG A 23 7.97 4.57 8.42
CA ARG A 23 6.91 5.35 9.06
C ARG A 23 5.63 4.52 9.21
N THR A 24 4.69 5.05 9.97
CA THR A 24 3.34 4.50 10.11
C THR A 24 2.37 5.14 9.09
N PRO A 25 1.31 4.43 8.64
CA PRO A 25 0.27 5.02 7.79
C PRO A 25 -0.43 6.25 8.40
N GLU A 26 -0.57 6.30 9.73
CA GLU A 26 -1.10 7.43 10.50
C GLU A 26 -0.24 8.68 10.29
N GLU A 27 1.09 8.55 10.42
CA GLU A 27 2.03 9.66 10.24
C GLU A 27 1.97 10.23 8.81
N LEU A 28 1.73 9.37 7.81
CA LEU A 28 1.59 9.79 6.42
C LEU A 28 0.28 10.55 6.17
N THR A 29 -0.81 10.13 6.81
CA THR A 29 -2.14 10.72 6.62
C THR A 29 -2.40 11.94 7.51
N ALA A 30 -1.57 12.16 8.53
CA ALA A 30 -1.66 13.30 9.43
C ALA A 30 -1.48 14.66 8.74
N SER A 31 -0.79 14.73 7.60
CA SER A 31 -0.58 15.97 6.86
C SER A 31 -0.26 15.72 5.38
N PRO A 32 -0.82 16.50 4.44
CA PRO A 32 -0.43 16.47 3.03
C PRO A 32 1.09 16.66 2.82
N ALA A 33 1.73 17.50 3.64
CA ALA A 33 3.18 17.72 3.54
C ALA A 33 3.98 16.48 3.97
N ALA A 34 3.52 15.76 5.00
CA ALA A 34 4.15 14.52 5.46
C ALA A 34 4.03 13.41 4.41
N ALA A 35 2.85 13.30 3.78
CA ALA A 35 2.63 12.40 2.65
C ALA A 35 3.58 12.70 1.48
N VAL A 36 3.68 13.97 1.06
CA VAL A 36 4.55 14.37 -0.05
C VAL A 36 6.03 14.11 0.26
N ALA A 37 6.47 14.40 1.48
CA ALA A 37 7.85 14.12 1.91
C ALA A 37 8.16 12.62 1.84
N ALA A 38 7.26 11.78 2.36
CA ALA A 38 7.44 10.33 2.36
C ALA A 38 7.40 9.72 0.95
N VAL A 39 6.53 10.22 0.07
CA VAL A 39 6.56 9.84 -1.35
C VAL A 39 7.89 10.23 -1.98
N GLY A 40 8.43 11.41 -1.66
CA GLY A 40 9.75 11.85 -2.13
C GLY A 40 10.90 10.97 -1.64
N ASP A 41 10.86 10.52 -0.38
CA ASP A 41 11.80 9.56 0.18
C ASP A 41 11.71 8.21 -0.54
N ALA A 42 10.49 7.69 -0.73
CA ALA A 42 10.26 6.43 -1.44
C ALA A 42 10.73 6.48 -2.91
N VAL A 43 10.56 7.61 -3.60
CA VAL A 43 11.08 7.80 -4.97
C VAL A 43 12.61 7.76 -5.00
N ARG A 44 13.28 8.38 -4.02
CA ARG A 44 14.75 8.30 -3.92
C ARG A 44 15.24 6.87 -3.72
N GLU A 45 14.55 6.09 -2.90
CA GLU A 45 14.90 4.69 -2.69
C GLU A 45 14.68 3.82 -3.93
N VAL A 46 13.62 4.06 -4.71
CA VAL A 46 13.41 3.39 -6.00
C VAL A 46 14.50 3.77 -7.00
N ALA A 47 14.91 5.04 -7.03
CA ALA A 47 16.02 5.48 -7.88
C ALA A 47 17.35 4.83 -7.46
N ALA A 48 17.60 4.69 -6.16
CA ALA A 48 18.77 3.98 -5.65
C ALA A 48 18.73 2.49 -6.01
N LEU A 49 17.56 1.84 -5.94
CA LEU A 49 17.38 0.47 -6.40
C LEU A 49 17.70 0.33 -7.90
N ALA A 50 17.22 1.25 -8.74
CA ALA A 50 17.51 1.28 -10.17
C ALA A 50 19.03 1.39 -10.44
N ALA A 51 19.72 2.29 -9.74
CA ALA A 51 21.17 2.44 -9.88
C ALA A 51 21.94 1.16 -9.51
N ARG A 52 21.49 0.41 -8.49
CA ARG A 52 22.11 -0.88 -8.13
C ARG A 52 21.84 -1.99 -9.15
N LEU A 53 20.69 -1.96 -9.83
CA LEU A 53 20.40 -2.89 -10.94
C LEU A 53 21.35 -2.66 -12.14
N GLU A 54 21.82 -1.44 -12.32
CA GLU A 54 22.79 -1.07 -13.37
C GLU A 54 24.25 -1.27 -12.92
N SER A 55 24.49 -1.73 -11.69
CA SER A 55 25.84 -1.92 -11.16
C SER A 55 26.64 -2.96 -11.95
N GLU A 56 27.92 -2.70 -12.21
CA GLU A 56 28.86 -3.66 -12.80
C GLU A 56 29.18 -4.82 -11.86
N ASP A 57 29.00 -4.63 -10.55
CA ASP A 57 29.20 -5.66 -9.53
C ASP A 57 28.05 -6.70 -9.58
N PRO A 58 28.35 -7.98 -9.86
CA PRO A 58 27.33 -9.02 -10.00
C PRO A 58 26.60 -9.31 -8.67
N GLU A 59 27.25 -9.15 -7.52
CA GLU A 59 26.61 -9.39 -6.21
C GLU A 59 25.60 -8.27 -5.89
N VAL A 60 25.99 -7.02 -6.13
CA VAL A 60 25.10 -5.85 -5.97
C VAL A 60 23.89 -5.98 -6.89
N ARG A 61 24.12 -6.37 -8.15
CA ARG A 61 23.05 -6.56 -9.13
C ARG A 61 22.10 -7.69 -8.74
N ALA A 62 22.64 -8.82 -8.28
CA ALA A 62 21.82 -9.97 -7.84
C ALA A 62 20.95 -9.62 -6.63
N ALA A 63 21.50 -8.91 -5.64
CA ALA A 63 20.75 -8.44 -4.48
C ALA A 63 19.65 -7.45 -4.88
N ALA A 64 19.94 -6.53 -5.79
CA ALA A 64 18.96 -5.57 -6.31
C ALA A 64 17.84 -6.27 -7.09
N GLN A 65 18.15 -7.29 -7.89
CA GLN A 65 17.14 -8.07 -8.62
C GLN A 65 16.20 -8.80 -7.67
N ALA A 66 16.73 -9.41 -6.60
CA ALA A 66 15.91 -10.09 -5.60
C ALA A 66 14.93 -9.13 -4.90
N GLU A 67 15.37 -7.90 -4.60
CA GLU A 67 14.51 -6.85 -4.05
C GLU A 67 13.43 -6.40 -5.06
N ALA A 68 13.80 -6.20 -6.33
CA ALA A 68 12.87 -5.83 -7.38
C ALA A 68 11.78 -6.90 -7.60
N ASP A 69 12.15 -8.18 -7.57
CA ASP A 69 11.20 -9.28 -7.70
C ASP A 69 10.25 -9.36 -6.50
N ALA A 70 10.75 -9.08 -5.29
CA ALA A 70 9.90 -9.01 -4.09
C ALA A 70 8.89 -7.87 -4.20
N LEU A 71 9.33 -6.70 -4.66
CA LEU A 71 8.45 -5.55 -4.92
C LEU A 71 7.40 -5.86 -5.99
N ARG A 72 7.80 -6.53 -7.08
CA ARG A 72 6.88 -6.94 -8.14
C ARG A 72 5.78 -7.87 -7.62
N ARG A 73 6.16 -8.88 -6.84
CA ARG A 73 5.19 -9.81 -6.21
C ARG A 73 4.20 -9.07 -5.32
N GLN A 74 4.68 -8.12 -4.50
CA GLN A 74 3.82 -7.32 -3.63
C GLN A 74 2.76 -6.53 -4.43
N VAL A 75 3.16 -5.95 -5.57
CA VAL A 75 2.23 -5.24 -6.46
C VAL A 75 1.28 -6.20 -7.20
N GLU A 76 1.76 -7.34 -7.67
CA GLU A 76 0.96 -8.34 -8.40
C GLU A 76 -0.08 -9.04 -7.51
N THR A 77 0.18 -9.18 -6.21
CA THR A 77 -0.76 -9.79 -5.26
C THR A 77 -1.82 -8.83 -4.72
N GLU A 78 -1.62 -7.52 -4.90
CA GLU A 78 -2.56 -6.52 -4.41
C GLU A 78 -3.71 -6.32 -5.41
N PRO A 79 -4.98 -6.34 -4.96
CA PRO A 79 -6.11 -6.10 -5.85
C PRO A 79 -5.97 -4.72 -6.50
N THR A 80 -6.28 -4.64 -7.78
CA THR A 80 -6.29 -3.39 -8.53
C THR A 80 -7.26 -2.37 -7.90
N PRO A 81 -7.09 -1.06 -8.17
CA PRO A 81 -8.05 -0.06 -7.71
C PRO A 81 -9.50 -0.37 -8.11
N GLY A 82 -9.71 -0.93 -9.32
CA GLY A 82 -11.03 -1.34 -9.81
C GLY A 82 -11.61 -2.52 -9.01
N GLU A 83 -10.81 -3.53 -8.69
CA GLU A 83 -11.24 -4.67 -7.87
C GLU A 83 -11.58 -4.24 -6.44
N ARG A 84 -10.80 -3.32 -5.86
CA ARG A 84 -11.12 -2.75 -4.54
C ARG A 84 -12.43 -1.97 -4.56
N PHE A 85 -12.63 -1.13 -5.57
CA PHE A 85 -13.88 -0.36 -5.71
C PHE A 85 -15.08 -1.29 -5.88
N GLY A 86 -14.98 -2.27 -6.77
CA GLY A 86 -16.03 -3.26 -6.99
C GLY A 86 -16.38 -4.04 -5.72
N THR A 87 -15.37 -4.50 -4.98
CA THR A 87 -15.56 -5.20 -3.70
C THR A 87 -16.26 -4.32 -2.67
N ARG A 88 -15.85 -3.04 -2.53
CA ARG A 88 -16.47 -2.08 -1.62
C ARG A 88 -17.94 -1.83 -1.98
N VAL A 89 -18.24 -1.61 -3.26
CA VAL A 89 -19.62 -1.40 -3.73
C VAL A 89 -20.47 -2.64 -3.45
N ALA A 90 -19.96 -3.83 -3.73
CA ALA A 90 -20.67 -5.08 -3.44
C ALA A 90 -20.98 -5.26 -1.94
N GLN A 91 -20.03 -4.92 -1.07
CA GLN A 91 -20.25 -4.92 0.39
C GLN A 91 -21.35 -3.93 0.79
N VAL A 92 -21.26 -2.67 0.35
CA VAL A 92 -22.26 -1.64 0.68
C VAL A 92 -23.67 -2.02 0.22
N LEU A 93 -23.79 -2.61 -0.98
CA LEU A 93 -25.07 -3.08 -1.50
C LEU A 93 -25.62 -4.25 -0.70
N ARG A 94 -24.77 -5.19 -0.27
CA ARG A 94 -25.16 -6.30 0.60
C ARG A 94 -25.66 -5.78 1.95
N ASP A 95 -24.91 -4.91 2.61
CA ASP A 95 -25.27 -4.32 3.90
C ASP A 95 -26.56 -3.49 3.82
N ALA A 96 -26.82 -2.84 2.66
CA ALA A 96 -28.07 -2.16 2.40
C ALA A 96 -29.24 -3.14 2.25
N GLY A 97 -29.04 -4.26 1.52
CA GLY A 97 -30.03 -5.33 1.40
C GLY A 97 -30.40 -5.95 2.74
N GLU A 98 -29.41 -6.30 3.56
CA GLU A 98 -29.63 -6.87 4.89
C GLU A 98 -30.40 -5.92 5.84
N ARG A 99 -30.20 -4.61 5.69
CA ARG A 99 -30.96 -3.60 6.45
C ARG A 99 -32.41 -3.49 6.00
N LEU A 100 -32.69 -3.73 4.73
CA LEU A 100 -34.05 -3.72 4.19
C LEU A 100 -34.81 -5.00 4.52
N ASP A 101 -34.11 -6.14 4.58
CA ASP A 101 -34.69 -7.45 4.95
C ASP A 101 -34.92 -7.62 6.46
N ARG A 102 -34.34 -6.75 7.30
CA ARG A 102 -34.59 -6.78 8.74
C ARG A 102 -35.95 -6.15 9.04
N PRO A 103 -36.93 -6.90 9.60
CA PRO A 103 -38.26 -6.36 9.88
C PRO A 103 -38.16 -5.20 10.87
N ARG A 104 -38.81 -4.08 10.55
CA ARG A 104 -38.95 -2.94 11.46
C ARG A 104 -39.85 -3.38 12.61
N SER A 105 -39.26 -3.61 13.79
CA SER A 105 -40.01 -3.75 15.05
C SER A 105 -40.50 -2.39 15.52
#